data_AF-A0A817RVN5-F1
#
_entry.id   AF-A0A817RVN5-F1
#
_cell.length_a   1.000
_cell.length_b   1.000
_cell.length_c   1.000
_cell.angle_alpha   90.00
_cell.angle_beta   90.00
_cell.angle_gamma   90.00
#
_symmetry.space_group_name_H-M   'P 1'
#
loop_
_entity.id
_entity.type
_entity.pdbx_description
1 polymer ?
#
loop_
_entity_poly.entity_id
_entity_poly.type
_entity_poly.pdbx_seq_one_letter_code
_entity_poly.pdbx_strand_id
1 'polypeptide(L)'
;SQSIDDSSVIGKTISNSLSIDELSADNHFKNAYYVFRALCKLSDRDIKDKGNTDPKTNLDLKSRIFSLRLIMQILQTSGPVFRTSEDFLQIIKTNLCVSLSRNGVSSIPELFEMALFNFVELLDKFKAHLKVQIEVLFREIFLTILETSTSSFRHKWLVIQTLTKICADAQIIVDLFINYDCSMRSGNVFERLVIVLSRAAQGRQAEEL
;
A
#
# COMPACT_ATOMS: atom_id res chain seq x y z
N SER A 1 53.27 24.32 -40.11
CA SER A 1 52.64 23.01 -40.29
C SER A 1 52.35 22.41 -38.92
N GLN A 2 51.10 22.52 -38.47
CA GLN A 2 50.58 21.86 -37.27
C GLN A 2 50.09 20.47 -37.66
N SER A 3 50.55 19.43 -36.96
CA SER A 3 49.89 18.11 -36.90
C SER A 3 50.50 17.34 -35.72
N ILE A 4 49.89 17.47 -34.54
CA ILE A 4 48.92 16.55 -33.92
C ILE A 4 49.66 15.60 -32.97
N ASP A 5 49.41 15.87 -31.69
CA ASP A 5 49.85 15.17 -30.51
C ASP A 5 48.95 13.93 -30.29
N ASP A 6 49.40 12.77 -30.77
CA ASP A 6 48.68 11.48 -30.65
C ASP A 6 48.59 10.95 -29.21
N SER A 7 49.15 11.65 -28.22
CA SER A 7 48.93 11.35 -26.79
C SER A 7 47.53 11.68 -26.28
N SER A 8 46.74 12.47 -27.01
CA SER A 8 45.40 12.89 -26.53
C SER A 8 44.26 11.91 -26.81
N VAL A 9 44.51 10.86 -27.61
CA VAL A 9 43.46 9.89 -28.00
C VAL A 9 43.43 8.66 -27.08
N ILE A 10 44.53 8.32 -26.42
CA ILE A 10 44.59 7.17 -25.50
C ILE A 10 44.04 7.54 -24.10
N GLY A 11 44.05 8.83 -23.74
CA GLY A 11 43.53 9.34 -22.46
C GLY A 11 42.01 9.52 -22.39
N LYS A 12 41.25 9.25 -23.45
CA LYS A 12 39.79 9.50 -23.51
C LYS A 12 38.90 8.26 -23.59
N THR A 13 39.46 7.05 -23.45
CA THR A 13 38.67 5.80 -23.52
C THR A 13 38.55 5.09 -22.15
N ILE A 14 39.01 5.68 -21.05
CA ILE A 14 38.88 5.11 -19.69
C ILE A 14 38.05 6.04 -18.80
N SER A 15 36.78 6.23 -19.14
CA SER A 15 35.81 6.88 -18.24
C SER A 15 34.49 6.10 -18.15
N ASN A 16 34.55 4.77 -18.21
CA ASN A 16 33.36 3.92 -18.08
C ASN A 16 33.59 2.62 -17.30
N SER A 17 34.47 2.63 -16.30
CA SER A 17 34.51 1.56 -15.30
C SER A 17 33.73 2.01 -14.05
N LEU A 18 32.42 1.78 -14.04
CA LEU A 18 31.65 1.78 -12.79
C LEU A 18 32.34 0.83 -11.82
N SER A 19 32.53 1.26 -10.57
CA SER A 19 33.20 0.44 -9.57
C SER A 19 32.42 -0.85 -9.31
N ILE A 20 33.11 -1.94 -8.97
CA ILE A 20 32.47 -3.25 -8.72
C ILE A 20 31.38 -3.15 -7.64
N ASP A 21 31.58 -2.28 -6.65
CA ASP A 21 30.60 -2.02 -5.59
C ASP A 21 29.36 -1.28 -6.09
N GLU A 22 29.51 -0.31 -7.01
CA GLU A 22 28.37 0.36 -7.67
C GLU A 22 27.58 -0.61 -8.55
N LEU A 23 28.26 -1.49 -9.29
CA LEU A 23 27.61 -2.51 -10.11
C LEU A 23 26.88 -3.57 -9.25
N SER A 24 27.47 -3.94 -8.11
CA SER A 24 26.85 -4.86 -7.15
C SER A 24 25.63 -4.24 -6.48
N ALA A 25 25.72 -2.97 -6.08
CA ALA A 25 24.62 -2.21 -5.50
C ALA A 25 23.45 -2.05 -6.49
N ASP A 26 23.74 -1.76 -7.77
CA ASP A 26 22.73 -1.70 -8.83
C ASP A 26 22.02 -3.05 -9.02
N ASN A 27 22.77 -4.15 -8.98
CA ASN A 27 22.19 -5.49 -9.07
C ASN A 27 21.32 -5.84 -7.84
N HIS A 28 21.73 -5.45 -6.63
CA HIS A 28 20.92 -5.63 -5.43
C HIS A 28 19.63 -4.82 -5.47
N PHE A 29 19.69 -3.57 -5.90
CA PHE A 29 18.52 -2.71 -6.06
C PHE A 29 17.52 -3.31 -7.06
N LYS A 30 18.02 -3.74 -8.22
CA LYS A 30 17.22 -4.38 -9.27
C LYS A 30 16.57 -5.68 -8.79
N ASN A 31 17.30 -6.49 -8.03
CA ASN A 31 16.74 -7.71 -7.44
C ASN A 31 15.63 -7.39 -6.44
N ALA A 32 15.85 -6.43 -5.53
CA ALA A 32 14.83 -5.98 -4.58
C ALA A 32 13.58 -5.46 -5.30
N TYR A 33 13.76 -4.70 -6.38
CA TYR A 33 12.68 -4.21 -7.23
C TYR A 33 11.83 -5.35 -7.80
N TYR A 34 12.45 -6.35 -8.43
CA TYR A 34 11.70 -7.46 -9.02
C TYR A 34 11.03 -8.34 -7.98
N VAL A 35 11.66 -8.58 -6.82
CA VAL A 35 11.06 -9.33 -5.72
C VAL A 35 9.82 -8.61 -5.20
N PHE A 36 9.93 -7.31 -4.89
CA PHE A 36 8.81 -6.53 -4.39
C PHE A 36 7.65 -6.48 -5.40
N ARG A 37 7.97 -6.27 -6.68
CA ARG A 37 6.98 -6.29 -7.77
C ARG A 37 6.30 -7.64 -7.91
N ALA A 38 7.05 -8.75 -7.80
CA ALA A 38 6.50 -10.10 -7.89
C ALA A 38 5.52 -10.37 -6.74
N LEU A 39 5.87 -9.96 -5.51
CA LEU A 39 4.98 -10.08 -4.35
C LEU A 39 3.67 -9.30 -4.56
N CYS A 40 3.74 -8.06 -5.04
CA CYS A 40 2.54 -7.25 -5.31
C CYS A 40 1.64 -7.87 -6.40
N LYS A 41 2.22 -8.58 -7.37
CA LYS A 41 1.44 -9.33 -8.37
C LYS A 41 0.81 -10.59 -7.79
N LEU A 42 1.51 -11.28 -6.90
CA LEU A 42 1.01 -12.49 -6.24
C LEU A 42 -0.14 -12.17 -5.28
N SER A 43 -0.09 -11.06 -4.53
CA SER A 43 -1.17 -10.62 -3.63
C SER A 43 -2.48 -10.29 -4.36
N ASP A 44 -2.38 -10.02 -5.66
CA ASP A 44 -3.44 -9.53 -6.53
C ASP A 44 -4.01 -10.58 -7.49
N ARG A 45 -3.51 -11.81 -7.40
CA ARG A 45 -3.90 -12.91 -8.29
C ARG A 45 -5.34 -13.35 -8.01
N ASP A 46 -6.11 -13.57 -9.07
CA ASP A 46 -7.45 -14.15 -8.95
C ASP A 46 -7.38 -15.57 -8.39
N ILE A 47 -8.30 -15.89 -7.48
CA ILE A 47 -8.45 -17.24 -6.92
C ILE A 47 -9.16 -18.08 -7.98
N LYS A 48 -8.41 -18.98 -8.63
CA LYS A 48 -8.91 -19.75 -9.79
C LYS A 48 -9.82 -20.90 -9.39
N ASP A 49 -9.72 -21.36 -8.16
CA ASP A 49 -10.39 -22.58 -7.70
C ASP A 49 -11.70 -22.25 -6.98
N LYS A 50 -12.78 -22.10 -7.76
CA LYS A 50 -14.16 -22.05 -7.24
C LYS A 50 -14.69 -23.44 -6.86
N GLY A 51 -13.94 -24.52 -7.14
CA GLY A 51 -14.39 -25.90 -6.98
C GLY A 51 -14.04 -26.57 -5.64
N ASN A 52 -13.05 -26.03 -4.92
CA ASN A 52 -12.67 -26.53 -3.60
C ASN A 52 -13.05 -25.48 -2.54
N THR A 53 -14.18 -25.70 -1.89
CA THR A 53 -14.87 -24.74 -1.00
C THR A 53 -14.25 -24.60 0.39
N ASP A 54 -13.16 -25.30 0.70
CA ASP A 54 -12.47 -25.16 1.98
C ASP A 54 -11.35 -24.09 1.89
N PRO A 55 -11.48 -22.94 2.59
CA PRO A 55 -10.43 -21.92 2.67
C PRO A 55 -9.09 -22.49 3.19
N LYS A 56 -9.12 -23.60 3.93
CA LYS A 56 -7.90 -24.24 4.46
C LYS A 56 -7.09 -25.00 3.41
N THR A 57 -7.65 -25.37 2.27
CA THR A 57 -6.94 -26.10 1.20
C THR A 57 -6.63 -25.24 -0.01
N ASN A 58 -7.19 -24.02 -0.10
CA ASN A 58 -6.96 -23.13 -1.22
C ASN A 58 -5.53 -22.54 -1.19
N LEU A 59 -4.65 -23.12 -2.00
CA LEU A 59 -3.24 -22.73 -2.12
C LEU A 59 -3.10 -21.28 -2.63
N ASP A 60 -3.98 -20.84 -3.54
CA ASP A 60 -3.97 -19.47 -4.06
C ASP A 60 -4.27 -18.45 -2.95
N LEU A 61 -5.27 -18.73 -2.10
CA LEU A 61 -5.59 -17.88 -0.95
C LEU A 61 -4.40 -17.78 0.02
N LYS A 62 -3.79 -18.91 0.38
CA LYS A 62 -2.61 -18.93 1.26
C LYS A 62 -1.45 -18.14 0.67
N SER A 63 -1.20 -18.30 -0.64
CA SER A 63 -0.15 -17.57 -1.36
C SER A 63 -0.38 -16.05 -1.31
N ARG A 64 -1.63 -15.59 -1.50
CA ARG A 64 -1.99 -14.17 -1.39
C ARG A 64 -1.78 -13.62 0.01
N ILE A 65 -2.28 -14.31 1.04
CA ILE A 65 -2.12 -13.89 2.44
C ILE A 65 -0.63 -13.81 2.79
N PHE A 66 0.15 -14.82 2.42
CA PHE A 66 1.58 -14.84 2.67
C PHE A 66 2.30 -13.69 1.94
N SER A 67 1.95 -13.43 0.68
CA SER A 67 2.50 -12.32 -0.10
C SER A 67 2.21 -10.97 0.57
N LEU A 68 0.97 -10.73 1.00
CA LEU A 68 0.58 -9.50 1.73
C LEU A 68 1.34 -9.34 3.06
N ARG A 69 1.63 -10.43 3.76
CA ARG A 69 2.44 -10.39 4.99
C ARG A 69 3.89 -10.02 4.72
N LEU A 70 4.49 -10.59 3.68
CA LEU A 70 5.85 -10.23 3.27
C LEU A 70 5.94 -8.79 2.80
N ILE A 71 4.97 -8.30 2.03
CA ILE A 71 4.90 -6.90 1.61
C ILE A 71 4.83 -6.00 2.85
N MET A 72 3.93 -6.28 3.79
CA MET A 72 3.82 -5.52 5.04
C MET A 72 5.17 -5.47 5.79
N GLN A 73 5.86 -6.61 5.92
CA GLN A 73 7.16 -6.67 6.56
C GLN A 73 8.22 -5.82 5.83
N ILE A 74 8.23 -5.84 4.50
CA ILE A 74 9.12 -4.99 3.69
C ILE A 74 8.81 -3.52 3.94
N LEU A 75 7.53 -3.11 3.97
CA LEU A 75 7.15 -1.72 4.24
C LEU A 75 7.61 -1.27 5.63
N GLN A 76 7.37 -2.09 6.67
CA GLN A 76 7.77 -1.83 8.05
C GLN A 76 9.28 -1.62 8.21
N THR A 77 10.06 -2.48 7.56
CA THR A 77 11.53 -2.52 7.70
C THR A 77 12.27 -1.75 6.63
N SER A 78 11.55 -1.14 5.68
CA SER A 78 12.15 -0.40 4.55
C SER A 78 13.04 0.74 5.02
N GLY A 79 14.23 0.85 4.44
CA GLY A 79 15.13 1.99 4.65
C GLY A 79 14.74 3.21 3.81
N PRO A 80 15.37 4.38 4.03
CA PRO A 80 15.06 5.62 3.32
C PRO A 80 15.12 5.49 1.79
N VAL A 81 16.13 4.77 1.27
CA VAL A 81 16.31 4.54 -0.18
C VAL A 81 15.08 3.89 -0.82
N PHE A 82 14.48 2.90 -0.16
CA PHE A 82 13.25 2.28 -0.65
C PHE A 82 12.06 3.24 -0.58
N ARG A 83 11.95 4.02 0.51
CA ARG A 83 10.82 4.92 0.76
C ARG A 83 10.77 6.12 -0.18
N THR A 84 11.91 6.60 -0.67
CA THR A 84 12.01 7.77 -1.54
C THR A 84 12.28 7.43 -3.00
N SER A 85 12.53 6.16 -3.32
CA SER A 85 12.78 5.73 -4.70
C SER A 85 11.51 5.78 -5.53
N GLU A 86 11.53 6.53 -6.64
CA GLU A 86 10.40 6.65 -7.55
C GLU A 86 10.00 5.30 -8.16
N ASP A 87 10.95 4.38 -8.39
CA ASP A 87 10.64 3.05 -8.92
C ASP A 87 9.79 2.23 -7.95
N PHE A 88 10.15 2.22 -6.65
CA PHE A 88 9.38 1.53 -5.63
C PHE A 88 8.05 2.23 -5.35
N LEU A 89 8.06 3.57 -5.27
CA LEU A 89 6.84 4.36 -5.14
C LEU A 89 5.86 4.10 -6.29
N GLN A 90 6.36 3.94 -7.52
CA GLN A 90 5.53 3.62 -8.67
C GLN A 90 4.91 2.23 -8.57
N ILE A 91 5.64 1.21 -8.10
CA ILE A 91 5.06 -0.12 -7.82
C ILE A 91 4.00 -0.02 -6.72
N ILE A 92 4.27 0.73 -5.64
CA ILE A 92 3.29 0.90 -4.56
C ILE A 92 2.01 1.50 -5.12
N LYS A 93 2.11 2.59 -5.89
CA LYS A 93 0.97 3.29 -6.47
C LYS A 93 0.17 2.43 -7.44
N THR A 94 0.85 1.69 -8.34
CA THR A 94 0.20 1.01 -9.48
C THR A 94 -0.10 -0.46 -9.26
N ASN A 95 0.60 -1.13 -8.34
CA ASN A 95 0.39 -2.55 -8.05
C ASN A 95 -0.15 -2.75 -6.64
N LEU A 96 0.55 -2.25 -5.62
CA LEU A 96 0.15 -2.52 -4.24
C LEU A 96 -1.20 -1.88 -3.91
N CYS A 97 -1.38 -0.58 -4.16
CA CYS A 97 -2.64 0.10 -3.85
C CYS A 97 -3.83 -0.52 -4.59
N VAL A 98 -3.64 -0.96 -5.84
CA VAL A 98 -4.68 -1.68 -6.60
C VAL A 98 -5.00 -3.03 -5.94
N SER A 99 -3.98 -3.75 -5.50
CA SER A 99 -4.15 -5.01 -4.75
C SER A 99 -4.88 -4.76 -3.43
N LEU A 100 -4.53 -3.71 -2.69
CA LEU A 100 -5.18 -3.36 -1.42
C LEU A 100 -6.64 -2.98 -1.60
N SER A 101 -6.99 -2.24 -2.65
CA SER A 101 -8.39 -1.91 -2.97
C SER A 101 -9.23 -3.18 -3.16
N ARG A 102 -8.74 -4.14 -3.97
CA ARG A 102 -9.43 -5.42 -4.19
C ARG A 102 -9.52 -6.30 -2.94
N ASN A 103 -8.44 -6.39 -2.17
CA ASN A 103 -8.42 -7.17 -0.93
C ASN A 103 -9.24 -6.50 0.19
N GLY A 104 -9.33 -5.17 0.18
CA GLY A 104 -10.04 -4.32 1.14
C GLY A 104 -11.56 -4.36 1.02
N VAL A 105 -12.10 -5.07 0.03
CA VAL A 105 -13.54 -5.39 -0.08
C VAL A 105 -13.79 -6.89 -0.19
N SER A 106 -12.79 -7.72 0.14
CA SER A 106 -12.94 -9.17 0.12
C SER A 106 -13.94 -9.63 1.18
N SER A 107 -14.75 -10.64 0.87
CA SER A 107 -15.60 -11.31 1.85
C SER A 107 -14.81 -12.23 2.81
N ILE A 108 -13.54 -12.51 2.50
CA ILE A 108 -12.64 -13.33 3.32
C ILE A 108 -11.96 -12.41 4.35
N PRO A 109 -12.30 -12.52 5.65
CA PRO A 109 -11.82 -11.59 6.66
C PRO A 109 -10.29 -11.50 6.77
N GLU A 110 -9.57 -12.60 6.51
CA GLU A 110 -8.11 -12.65 6.58
C GLU A 110 -7.45 -11.80 5.49
N LEU A 111 -7.99 -11.78 4.27
CA LEU A 111 -7.48 -10.92 3.19
C LEU A 111 -7.78 -9.45 3.47
N PHE A 112 -8.98 -9.19 3.98
CA PHE A 112 -9.40 -7.84 4.38
C PHE A 112 -8.51 -7.28 5.49
N GLU A 113 -8.25 -8.06 6.55
CA GLU A 113 -7.37 -7.68 7.64
C GLU A 113 -5.94 -7.39 7.16
N MET A 114 -5.42 -8.22 6.25
CA MET A 114 -4.11 -7.96 5.65
C MET A 114 -4.07 -6.67 4.82
N ALA A 115 -5.18 -6.29 4.17
CA ALA A 115 -5.28 -5.03 3.45
C ALA A 115 -5.21 -3.83 4.41
N LEU A 116 -5.91 -3.92 5.55
CA LEU A 116 -5.88 -2.90 6.60
C LEU A 116 -4.48 -2.74 7.20
N PHE A 117 -3.77 -3.83 7.48
CA PHE A 117 -2.40 -3.75 8.01
C PHE A 117 -1.43 -3.10 7.03
N ASN A 118 -1.46 -3.50 5.75
CA ASN A 118 -0.63 -2.85 4.73
C ASN A 118 -1.00 -1.37 4.57
N PHE A 119 -2.29 -1.01 4.64
CA PHE A 119 -2.70 0.40 4.59
C PHE A 119 -2.10 1.22 5.74
N VAL A 120 -2.10 0.68 6.97
CA VAL A 120 -1.49 1.37 8.13
C VAL A 120 0.01 1.61 7.89
N GLU A 121 0.73 0.65 7.32
CA GLU A 121 2.15 0.84 6.98
C GLU A 121 2.38 1.91 5.90
N LEU A 122 1.50 1.97 4.89
CA LEU A 122 1.55 3.02 3.88
C LEU A 122 1.27 4.40 4.48
N LEU A 123 0.30 4.49 5.39
CA LEU A 123 -0.06 5.72 6.08
C LEU A 123 1.08 6.21 6.99
N ASP A 124 1.74 5.31 7.72
CA ASP A 124 2.84 5.66 8.62
C ASP A 124 4.11 6.06 7.84
N LYS A 125 4.53 5.23 6.87
CA LYS A 125 5.86 5.38 6.24
C LYS A 125 5.86 6.11 4.89
N PHE A 126 4.74 6.19 4.19
CA PHE A 126 4.68 6.63 2.79
C PHE A 126 3.69 7.77 2.52
N LYS A 127 2.98 8.30 3.53
CA LYS A 127 1.93 9.32 3.35
C LYS A 127 2.35 10.56 2.56
N ALA A 128 3.60 10.99 2.70
CA ALA A 128 4.14 12.14 1.96
C ALA A 128 4.10 11.94 0.44
N HIS A 129 4.20 10.70 -0.04
CA HIS A 129 4.28 10.34 -1.47
C HIS A 129 2.97 9.76 -2.03
N LEU A 130 1.98 9.46 -1.18
CA LEU A 130 0.80 8.67 -1.52
C LEU A 130 -0.53 9.36 -1.21
N LYS A 131 -0.57 10.71 -1.23
CA LYS A 131 -1.78 11.46 -0.83
C LYS A 131 -3.05 10.98 -1.54
N VAL A 132 -3.01 10.88 -2.87
CA VAL A 132 -4.15 10.45 -3.70
C VAL A 132 -4.52 9.00 -3.43
N GLN A 133 -3.53 8.12 -3.32
CA GLN A 133 -3.74 6.69 -3.10
C GLN A 133 -4.35 6.44 -1.72
N ILE A 134 -3.88 7.15 -0.69
CA ILE A 134 -4.44 7.08 0.66
C ILE A 134 -5.89 7.55 0.65
N GLU A 135 -6.22 8.67 0.00
CA GLU A 135 -7.61 9.13 -0.12
C GLU A 135 -8.52 8.07 -0.73
N VAL A 136 -8.09 7.50 -1.86
CA VAL A 136 -8.85 6.47 -2.59
C VAL A 136 -9.04 5.23 -1.73
N LEU A 137 -7.97 4.70 -1.12
CA LEU A 137 -8.04 3.51 -0.27
C LEU A 137 -8.87 3.76 0.99
N PHE A 138 -8.77 4.94 1.60
CA PHE A 138 -9.55 5.28 2.78
C PHE A 138 -11.05 5.25 2.45
N ARG A 139 -11.43 5.86 1.32
CA ARG A 139 -12.81 5.86 0.83
C ARG A 139 -13.27 4.46 0.46
N GLU A 140 -12.51 3.75 -0.36
CA GLU A 140 -12.91 2.45 -0.92
C GLU A 140 -12.97 1.35 0.13
N ILE A 141 -12.15 1.41 1.17
CA ILE A 141 -12.06 0.37 2.21
C ILE A 141 -12.83 0.81 3.45
N PHE A 142 -12.42 1.89 4.11
CA PHE A 142 -12.92 2.24 5.44
C PHE A 142 -14.34 2.80 5.36
N LEU A 143 -14.56 3.82 4.53
CA LEU A 143 -15.88 4.43 4.39
C LEU A 143 -16.88 3.44 3.78
N THR A 144 -16.51 2.73 2.69
CA THR A 144 -17.40 1.72 2.09
C THR A 144 -17.88 0.68 3.10
N ILE A 145 -16.98 0.09 3.89
CA ILE A 145 -17.35 -0.99 4.83
C ILE A 145 -18.22 -0.47 5.98
N LEU A 146 -18.00 0.77 6.44
CA LEU A 146 -18.80 1.35 7.52
C LEU A 146 -20.14 1.92 7.05
N GLU A 147 -20.22 2.41 5.81
CA GLU A 147 -21.45 2.94 5.21
C GLU A 147 -22.37 1.85 4.67
N THR A 148 -21.82 0.71 4.24
CA THR A 148 -22.59 -0.39 3.68
C THR A 148 -23.27 -1.20 4.80
N SER A 149 -24.61 -1.31 4.74
CA SER A 149 -25.38 -2.11 5.71
C SER A 149 -25.02 -3.59 5.64
N THR A 150 -24.89 -4.15 4.43
CA THR A 150 -24.59 -5.57 4.20
C THR A 150 -23.19 -6.03 4.60
N SER A 151 -22.28 -5.12 4.97
CA SER A 151 -20.96 -5.49 5.48
C SER A 151 -21.07 -6.21 6.82
N SER A 152 -20.41 -7.37 6.95
CA SER A 152 -20.53 -8.18 8.16
C SER A 152 -19.93 -7.50 9.38
N PHE A 153 -20.44 -7.85 10.57
CA PHE A 153 -19.94 -7.34 11.85
C PHE A 153 -18.42 -7.47 11.98
N ARG A 154 -17.84 -8.61 11.57
CA ARG A 154 -16.39 -8.84 11.61
C ARG A 154 -15.60 -7.80 10.80
N HIS A 155 -16.08 -7.42 9.61
CA HIS A 155 -15.42 -6.40 8.78
C HIS A 155 -15.54 -5.02 9.42
N LYS A 156 -16.75 -4.63 9.85
CA LYS A 156 -16.96 -3.34 10.55
C LYS A 156 -16.09 -3.24 11.81
N TRP A 157 -16.04 -4.30 12.62
CA TRP A 157 -15.21 -4.37 13.82
C TRP A 157 -13.71 -4.19 13.52
N LEU A 158 -13.19 -4.85 12.48
CA LEU A 158 -11.81 -4.69 12.03
C LEU A 158 -11.47 -3.25 11.62
N VAL A 159 -12.39 -2.59 10.91
CA VAL A 159 -12.25 -1.19 10.54
C VAL A 159 -12.17 -0.32 11.78
N ILE A 160 -13.09 -0.49 12.74
CA ILE A 160 -13.10 0.28 13.99
C ILE A 160 -11.81 0.07 14.79
N GLN A 161 -11.33 -1.17 14.92
CA GLN A 161 -10.06 -1.46 15.59
C GLN A 161 -8.88 -0.77 14.89
N THR A 162 -8.87 -0.76 13.56
CA THR A 162 -7.81 -0.11 12.78
C THR A 162 -7.87 1.40 12.92
N LEU A 163 -9.06 2.00 12.81
CA LEU A 163 -9.27 3.43 13.01
C LEU A 163 -8.88 3.87 14.42
N THR A 164 -9.13 3.06 15.44
CA THR A 164 -8.70 3.35 16.82
C THR A 164 -7.18 3.52 16.89
N LYS A 165 -6.41 2.68 16.17
CA LYS A 165 -4.94 2.81 16.10
C LYS A 165 -4.51 4.04 15.31
N ILE A 166 -5.16 4.30 14.18
CA ILE A 166 -4.88 5.48 13.33
C ILE A 166 -5.13 6.78 14.11
N CYS A 167 -6.27 6.87 14.80
CA CYS A 167 -6.67 8.04 15.58
C CYS A 167 -5.90 8.21 16.90
N ALA A 168 -5.09 7.22 17.32
CA ALA A 168 -4.19 7.39 18.45
C ALA A 168 -3.07 8.39 18.15
N ASP A 169 -2.78 8.66 16.87
CA ASP A 169 -1.88 9.72 16.43
C ASP A 169 -2.69 10.95 15.99
N ALA A 170 -2.63 12.01 16.79
CA ALA A 170 -3.31 13.27 16.50
C ALA A 170 -2.83 13.92 15.19
N GLN A 171 -1.58 13.71 14.77
CA GLN A 171 -1.07 14.27 13.52
C GLN A 171 -1.77 13.64 12.32
N ILE A 172 -2.09 12.34 12.37
CA ILE A 172 -2.82 11.67 11.29
C ILE A 172 -4.23 12.26 11.15
N ILE A 173 -4.90 12.56 12.26
CA ILE A 173 -6.23 13.20 12.25
C ILE A 173 -6.17 14.58 11.58
N VAL A 174 -5.17 15.39 11.95
CA VAL A 174 -4.94 16.71 11.32
C VAL A 174 -4.63 16.55 9.83
N ASP A 175 -3.79 15.58 9.47
CA ASP A 175 -3.46 15.31 8.08
C ASP A 175 -4.69 14.88 7.26
N LEU A 176 -5.61 14.11 7.85
CA LEU A 176 -6.86 13.72 7.18
C LEU A 176 -7.69 14.95 6.82
N PHE A 177 -7.88 15.87 7.77
CA PHE A 177 -8.65 17.09 7.54
C PHE A 177 -7.97 18.02 6.51
N ILE A 178 -6.69 18.33 6.71
CA ILE A 178 -5.96 19.28 5.86
C ILE A 178 -5.84 18.75 4.43
N ASN A 179 -5.53 17.46 4.25
CA ASN A 179 -5.25 16.92 2.92
C ASN A 179 -6.53 16.51 2.16
N TYR A 180 -7.63 16.16 2.84
CA TYR A 180 -8.79 15.52 2.20
C TYR A 180 -10.15 16.20 2.45
N ASP A 181 -10.17 17.33 3.16
CA ASP A 181 -11.39 18.13 3.36
C ASP A 181 -11.17 19.62 3.03
N CYS A 182 -9.97 20.15 3.23
CA CYS A 182 -9.68 21.58 3.02
C CYS A 182 -9.43 22.00 1.56
N SER A 183 -9.76 21.17 0.56
CA SER A 183 -9.57 21.52 -0.85
C SER A 183 -10.91 21.54 -1.61
N MET A 184 -11.06 22.43 -2.59
CA MET A 184 -12.29 22.54 -3.38
C MET A 184 -12.63 21.28 -4.21
N ARG A 185 -11.72 20.29 -4.28
CA ARG A 185 -11.88 19.05 -5.05
C ARG A 185 -11.82 17.79 -4.20
N SER A 186 -11.78 17.92 -2.87
CA SER A 186 -11.56 16.75 -2.02
C SER A 186 -12.83 15.96 -1.72
N GLY A 187 -12.66 14.67 -1.43
CA GLY A 187 -13.77 13.75 -1.15
C GLY A 187 -14.44 13.88 0.23
N ASN A 188 -14.06 14.89 1.03
CA ASN A 188 -14.52 15.12 2.42
C ASN A 188 -14.41 13.86 3.28
N VAL A 189 -13.23 13.26 3.28
CA VAL A 189 -12.97 11.98 3.92
C VAL A 189 -13.14 12.07 5.44
N PHE A 190 -12.64 13.14 6.05
CA PHE A 190 -12.69 13.32 7.50
C PHE A 190 -14.13 13.60 7.98
N GLU A 191 -14.84 14.53 7.35
CA GLU A 191 -16.24 14.81 7.64
C GLU A 191 -17.10 13.54 7.58
N ARG A 192 -16.99 12.78 6.48
CA ARG A 192 -17.73 11.53 6.30
C ARG A 192 -17.39 10.50 7.36
N LEU A 193 -16.11 10.34 7.69
CA LEU A 193 -15.67 9.44 8.75
C LEU A 193 -16.34 9.79 10.08
N VAL A 194 -16.33 11.07 10.48
CA VAL A 194 -16.96 11.53 11.73
C VAL A 194 -18.46 11.24 11.73
N ILE A 195 -19.15 11.52 10.61
CA ILE A 195 -20.60 11.25 10.48
C ILE A 195 -20.90 9.75 10.65
N VAL A 196 -20.15 8.90 9.96
CA VAL A 196 -20.37 7.45 9.97
C VAL A 196 -20.08 6.86 11.35
N LEU A 197 -18.99 7.26 11.99
CA LEU A 197 -18.65 6.84 13.35
C LEU A 197 -19.70 7.34 14.37
N SER A 198 -20.19 8.57 14.23
CA SER A 198 -21.26 9.09 15.10
C SER A 198 -22.55 8.29 14.97
N ARG A 199 -22.92 7.85 13.75
CA ARG A 199 -24.12 7.03 13.52
C ARG A 199 -23.96 5.63 14.12
N ALA A 200 -22.77 5.04 13.97
CA ALA A 200 -22.45 3.74 14.57
C ALA A 200 -22.53 3.81 16.11
N ALA A 201 -21.96 4.85 16.73
CA ALA A 201 -21.98 5.04 18.18
C ALA A 201 -23.39 5.28 18.75
N GLN A 202 -24.29 5.90 17.98
CA GLN A 202 -25.68 6.14 18.38
C GLN A 202 -26.58 4.90 18.28
N GLY A 203 -26.05 3.76 17.82
CA GLY A 203 -26.83 2.55 17.63
C GLY A 203 -27.87 2.67 16.52
N ARG A 204 -27.77 3.65 15.61
CA ARG A 204 -28.66 3.72 14.43
C ARG A 204 -28.33 2.65 13.38
N GLN A 205 -27.19 1.99 13.54
CA GLN A 205 -26.82 0.75 12.86
C GLN A 205 -27.01 -0.48 13.75
N ALA A 206 -27.61 -0.34 14.95
CA ALA A 206 -27.77 -1.39 15.95
C ALA A 206 -29.01 -2.27 15.77
N GLU A 207 -29.92 -1.95 14.85
CA GLU A 207 -30.98 -2.91 14.48
C GLU A 207 -30.43 -4.14 13.72
N GLU A 208 -29.13 -4.13 13.40
CA GLU A 208 -28.35 -5.26 12.86
C GLU A 208 -27.16 -5.67 13.77
N LEU A 209 -27.09 -5.18 15.03
CA LEU A 209 -26.10 -5.58 16.05
C LEU A 209 -26.64 -6.70 16.95
#